data_AF-A0A2V2CCM6-F1
#
_entry.id   AF-A0A2V2CCM6-F1
#
_cell.length_a   1.000
_cell.length_b   1.000
_cell.length_c   1.000
_cell.angle_alpha   90.00
_cell.angle_beta   90.00
_cell.angle_gamma   90.00
#
_symmetry.space_group_name_H-M   'P 1'
#
loop_
_entity.id
_entity.type
_entity.pdbx_description
1 polymer ?
#
loop_
_entity_poly.entity_id
_entity_poly.type
_entity_poly.pdbx_seq_one_letter_code
_entity_poly.pdbx_strand_id
1 'polypeptide(L)'
;MKYHMKRIWIWLALLAAVAAFGMFPAQGTDAADLLPAQLLLVEASGGTLRLETDQGSVGFGKTLGEAMDDLQAGAKGQVFFGTVEHVVAAQSAAYLLPQLAASNKLRPAAKLYLAPVLPEAAEAVEFLAAHPGNLTLQRTRAALLYGRQPEVPRLLTTEGGLRLAG
;
A
#
# COMPACT_ATOMS: atom_id res chain seq x y z
N MET A 1 -31.30 18.45 53.32
CA MET A 1 -30.00 18.80 52.71
C MET A 1 -29.15 17.62 52.18
N LYS A 2 -29.57 16.34 52.30
CA LYS A 2 -28.77 15.17 51.84
C LYS A 2 -28.94 14.79 50.35
N TYR A 3 -29.94 15.33 49.64
CA TYR A 3 -30.24 14.99 48.23
C TYR A 3 -29.43 15.81 47.20
N HIS A 4 -28.85 16.96 47.58
CA HIS A 4 -28.13 17.85 46.64
C HIS A 4 -26.67 17.42 46.35
N MET A 5 -25.97 16.80 47.31
CA MET A 5 -24.58 16.36 47.10
C MET A 5 -24.48 15.28 46.01
N LYS A 6 -25.35 14.28 46.00
CA LYS A 6 -25.28 13.19 44.99
C LYS A 6 -25.48 13.70 43.56
N ARG A 7 -26.31 14.73 43.39
CA ARG A 7 -26.60 15.35 42.08
C ARG A 7 -25.41 16.15 41.56
N ILE A 8 -24.69 16.84 42.45
CA ILE A 8 -23.46 17.58 42.12
C ILE A 8 -22.35 16.63 41.66
N TRP A 9 -22.21 15.47 42.31
CA TRP A 9 -21.23 14.45 41.92
C TRP A 9 -21.56 13.82 40.56
N ILE A 10 -22.83 13.66 40.24
CA ILE A 10 -23.28 13.19 38.91
C ILE A 10 -22.91 14.22 37.83
N TRP A 11 -23.14 15.51 38.08
CA TRP A 11 -22.77 16.57 37.14
C TRP A 11 -21.25 16.68 36.96
N LEU A 12 -20.47 16.52 38.04
CA LEU A 12 -19.01 16.48 37.97
C LEU A 12 -18.50 15.27 37.16
N ALA A 13 -19.08 14.08 37.38
CA ALA A 13 -18.73 12.89 36.62
C ALA A 13 -19.10 13.02 35.13
N LEU A 14 -20.24 13.63 34.82
CA LEU A 14 -20.67 13.90 33.45
C LEU A 14 -19.71 14.87 32.75
N LEU A 15 -19.29 15.93 33.45
CA LEU A 15 -18.39 16.95 32.90
C LEU A 15 -16.98 16.37 32.67
N ALA A 16 -16.50 15.50 33.56
CA ALA A 16 -15.26 14.75 33.37
C ALA A 16 -15.34 13.76 32.20
N ALA A 17 -16.49 13.08 32.02
CA ALA A 17 -16.70 12.19 30.89
C ALA A 17 -16.72 12.94 29.55
N VAL A 18 -17.35 14.11 29.48
CA VAL A 18 -17.35 14.98 28.29
C VAL A 18 -15.94 15.49 27.97
N ALA A 19 -15.18 15.89 29.00
CA ALA A 19 -13.79 16.31 28.82
C ALA A 19 -12.91 15.15 28.31
N ALA A 20 -13.10 13.94 28.83
CA ALA A 20 -12.37 12.75 28.37
C ALA A 20 -12.76 12.33 26.94
N PHE A 21 -14.04 12.49 26.56
CA PHE A 21 -14.50 12.20 25.20
C PHE A 21 -14.02 13.23 24.18
N GLY A 22 -13.94 14.51 24.56
CA GLY A 22 -13.35 15.57 23.73
C GLY A 22 -11.83 15.44 23.55
N MET A 23 -11.18 14.65 24.41
CA MET A 23 -9.75 14.36 24.35
C MET A 23 -9.41 13.12 23.51
N PHE A 24 -10.41 12.40 22.97
CA PHE A 24 -10.16 11.38 21.96
C PHE A 24 -9.87 12.08 20.64
N PRO A 25 -8.62 12.09 20.14
CA PRO A 25 -8.40 12.52 18.78
C PRO A 25 -9.03 11.44 17.91
N ALA A 26 -10.25 11.68 17.43
CA ALA A 26 -10.73 11.01 16.25
C ALA A 26 -9.80 11.48 15.12
N GLN A 27 -8.66 10.83 14.98
CA GLN A 27 -7.84 10.85 13.77
C GLN A 27 -8.63 10.10 12.69
N GLY A 28 -9.81 10.61 12.36
CA GLY A 28 -10.39 10.39 11.05
C GLY A 28 -9.57 11.25 10.12
N THR A 29 -8.60 10.65 9.45
CA THR A 29 -7.98 11.27 8.27
C THR A 29 -9.10 11.75 7.37
N ASP A 30 -9.07 13.02 6.97
CA ASP A 30 -9.98 13.56 5.98
C ASP A 30 -9.80 12.76 4.68
N ALA A 31 -10.88 12.12 4.22
CA ALA A 31 -10.84 11.31 3.00
C ALA A 31 -10.45 12.13 1.76
N ALA A 32 -10.59 13.46 1.82
CA ALA A 32 -10.20 14.37 0.75
C ALA A 32 -8.67 14.48 0.54
N ASP A 33 -7.85 14.15 1.56
CA ASP A 33 -6.38 14.22 1.47
C ASP A 33 -5.73 12.89 1.05
N LEU A 34 -6.55 11.85 0.83
CA LEU A 34 -6.08 10.55 0.40
C LEU A 34 -5.80 10.56 -1.10
N LEU A 35 -4.56 10.20 -1.45
CA LEU A 35 -4.17 9.94 -2.83
C LEU A 35 -4.29 8.44 -3.08
N PRO A 36 -5.33 7.98 -3.81
CA PRO A 36 -5.46 6.57 -4.14
C PRO A 36 -4.38 6.19 -5.16
N ALA A 37 -3.42 5.38 -4.73
CA ALA A 37 -2.48 4.75 -5.64
C ALA A 37 -3.13 3.47 -6.19
N GLN A 38 -3.18 3.31 -7.50
CA GLN A 38 -3.66 2.10 -8.17
C GLN A 38 -2.50 1.15 -8.50
N LEU A 39 -1.32 1.71 -8.77
CA LEU A 39 -0.12 0.98 -9.15
C LEU A 39 1.03 1.28 -8.19
N LEU A 40 1.79 0.24 -7.85
CA LEU A 40 3.06 0.36 -7.15
C LEU A 40 4.15 -0.35 -7.95
N LEU A 41 5.10 0.43 -8.47
CA LEU A 41 6.32 -0.04 -9.09
C LEU A 41 7.40 -0.21 -8.00
N VAL A 42 8.09 -1.35 -8.01
CA VAL A 42 9.13 -1.69 -7.03
C VAL A 42 10.41 -2.01 -7.76
N GLU A 43 11.44 -1.22 -7.56
CA GLU A 43 12.77 -1.43 -8.13
C GLU A 43 13.83 -1.57 -7.03
N ALA A 44 14.84 -2.40 -7.27
CA ALA A 44 16.02 -2.47 -6.43
C ALA A 44 17.25 -2.11 -7.28
N SER A 45 18.01 -1.11 -6.85
CA SER A 45 19.24 -0.67 -7.52
C SER A 45 20.29 -0.24 -6.49
N GLY A 46 21.50 -0.79 -6.61
CA GLY A 46 22.65 -0.37 -5.78
C GLY A 46 22.46 -0.52 -4.26
N GLY A 47 21.60 -1.45 -3.80
CA GLY A 47 21.28 -1.61 -2.37
C GLY A 47 20.20 -0.66 -1.84
N THR A 48 19.62 0.16 -2.71
CA THR A 48 18.47 1.03 -2.42
C THR A 48 17.24 0.53 -3.17
N LEU A 49 16.11 0.51 -2.49
CA LEU A 49 14.81 0.27 -3.08
C LEU A 49 14.21 1.60 -3.51
N ARG A 50 13.65 1.62 -4.70
CA ARG A 50 12.88 2.73 -5.25
C ARG A 50 11.44 2.24 -5.43
N LEU A 51 10.52 2.94 -4.83
CA LEU A 51 9.08 2.74 -4.99
C LEU A 51 8.52 3.91 -5.77
N GLU A 52 7.61 3.64 -6.69
CA GLU A 52 6.93 4.66 -7.47
C GLU A 52 5.44 4.31 -7.62
N THR A 53 4.59 5.33 -7.55
CA THR A 53 3.13 5.21 -7.72
C THR A 53 2.69 5.80 -9.05
N ASP A 54 1.50 5.43 -9.53
CA ASP A 54 0.85 6.04 -10.70
C ASP A 54 0.63 7.56 -10.56
N GLN A 55 0.58 8.06 -9.33
CA GLN A 55 0.43 9.48 -9.03
C GLN A 55 1.77 10.25 -9.04
N GLY A 56 2.86 9.61 -9.46
CA GLY A 56 4.20 10.21 -9.55
C GLY A 56 4.90 10.41 -8.20
N SER A 57 4.35 9.87 -7.10
CA SER A 57 5.05 9.86 -5.82
C SER A 57 6.11 8.77 -5.82
N VAL A 58 7.33 9.13 -5.43
CA VAL A 58 8.50 8.25 -5.41
C VAL A 58 9.05 8.23 -3.98
N GLY A 59 9.48 7.06 -3.51
CA GLY A 59 10.17 6.92 -2.24
C GLY A 59 11.34 5.96 -2.32
N PHE A 60 12.30 6.16 -1.43
CA PHE A 60 13.56 5.43 -1.38
C PHE A 60 13.82 4.85 0.01
N GLY A 61 14.44 3.68 0.07
CA GLY A 61 14.81 3.08 1.36
C GLY A 61 15.66 1.82 1.20
N LYS A 62 16.30 1.37 2.27
CA LYS A 62 17.05 0.09 2.24
C LYS A 62 16.12 -1.10 2.44
N THR A 63 14.97 -0.87 3.05
CA THR A 63 13.91 -1.86 3.27
C THR A 63 12.60 -1.42 2.63
N LEU A 64 11.70 -2.37 2.37
CA LEU A 64 10.38 -2.06 1.82
C LEU A 64 9.61 -1.08 2.73
N GLY A 65 9.72 -1.26 4.05
CA GLY A 65 9.08 -0.38 5.02
C GLY A 65 9.61 1.05 4.93
N GLU A 66 10.92 1.22 4.97
CA GLU A 66 11.58 2.53 4.83
C GLU A 66 11.18 3.23 3.53
N ALA A 67 11.21 2.52 2.41
CA ALA A 67 10.87 3.10 1.11
C ALA A 67 9.38 3.52 1.03
N MET A 68 8.48 2.77 1.68
CA MET A 68 7.07 3.16 1.78
C MET A 68 6.86 4.37 2.69
N ASP A 69 7.60 4.47 3.79
CA ASP A 69 7.53 5.59 4.72
C ASP A 69 8.10 6.88 4.09
N ASP A 70 9.20 6.76 3.33
CA ASP A 70 9.75 7.86 2.54
C ASP A 70 8.79 8.31 1.43
N LEU A 71 8.18 7.36 0.71
CA LEU A 71 7.16 7.66 -0.30
C LEU A 71 5.98 8.41 0.32
N GLN A 72 5.53 7.98 1.49
CA GLN A 72 4.45 8.59 2.25
C GLN A 72 4.79 10.01 2.70
N ALA A 73 6.05 10.29 3.05
CA ALA A 73 6.53 11.60 3.46
C ALA A 73 6.75 12.56 2.27
N GLY A 74 7.15 12.02 1.11
CA GLY A 74 7.40 12.79 -0.12
C GLY A 74 6.15 13.10 -0.95
N ALA A 75 5.04 12.43 -0.69
CA ALA A 75 3.78 12.67 -1.40
C ALA A 75 3.13 13.99 -0.98
N LYS A 76 2.43 14.65 -1.92
CA LYS A 76 1.70 15.90 -1.67
C LYS A 76 0.48 15.73 -0.73
N GLY A 77 0.11 14.48 -0.44
CA GLY A 77 -1.01 14.08 0.41
C GLY A 77 -0.77 12.68 0.96
N GLN A 78 -1.78 12.07 1.59
CA GLN A 78 -1.60 10.76 2.20
C GLN A 78 -1.78 9.63 1.17
N VAL A 79 -0.69 8.99 0.76
CA VAL A 79 -0.74 7.82 -0.15
C VAL A 79 -1.47 6.66 0.51
N PHE A 80 -2.62 6.31 -0.06
CA PHE A 80 -3.39 5.19 0.47
C PHE A 80 -2.99 3.88 -0.21
N PHE A 81 -2.00 3.20 0.37
CA PHE A 81 -1.52 1.91 -0.15
C PHE A 81 -2.60 0.81 -0.19
N GLY A 82 -3.70 0.98 0.55
CA GLY A 82 -4.85 0.06 0.55
C GLY A 82 -5.65 0.06 -0.76
N THR A 83 -5.51 1.07 -1.62
CA THR A 83 -6.14 1.09 -2.95
C THR A 83 -5.27 0.48 -4.04
N VAL A 84 -4.02 0.10 -3.74
CA VAL A 84 -3.12 -0.46 -4.74
C VAL A 84 -3.71 -1.76 -5.27
N GLU A 85 -4.05 -1.76 -6.56
CA GLU A 85 -4.61 -2.91 -7.26
C GLU A 85 -3.54 -3.71 -7.99
N HIS A 86 -2.43 -3.05 -8.33
CA HIS A 86 -1.36 -3.61 -9.13
C HIS A 86 0.00 -3.34 -8.47
N VAL A 87 0.77 -4.40 -8.25
CA VAL A 87 2.14 -4.34 -7.75
C VAL A 87 3.05 -4.96 -8.80
N VAL A 88 3.92 -4.14 -9.39
CA VAL A 88 4.88 -4.58 -10.41
C VAL A 88 6.27 -4.48 -9.80
N ALA A 89 6.89 -5.64 -9.56
CA ALA A 89 8.26 -5.69 -9.10
C ALA A 89 9.21 -5.86 -10.29
N ALA A 90 10.26 -5.05 -10.34
CA ALA A 90 11.37 -5.26 -11.26
C ALA A 90 12.00 -6.63 -11.00
N GLN A 91 12.63 -7.22 -12.01
CA GLN A 91 13.37 -8.47 -11.85
C GLN A 91 14.51 -8.33 -10.83
N SER A 92 15.08 -7.12 -10.70
CA SER A 92 16.06 -6.79 -9.65
C SER A 92 15.47 -6.85 -8.24
N ALA A 93 14.17 -6.59 -8.09
CA ALA A 93 13.43 -6.61 -6.82
C ALA A 93 12.69 -7.94 -6.57
N ALA A 94 12.87 -8.97 -7.40
CA ALA A 94 12.14 -10.24 -7.28
C ALA A 94 12.38 -10.96 -5.92
N TYR A 95 13.50 -10.71 -5.25
CA TYR A 95 13.76 -11.25 -3.92
C TYR A 95 12.85 -10.65 -2.82
N LEU A 96 12.19 -9.52 -3.10
CA LEU A 96 11.23 -8.87 -2.19
C LEU A 96 9.81 -9.41 -2.31
N LEU A 97 9.52 -10.30 -3.25
CA LEU A 97 8.18 -10.87 -3.42
C LEU A 97 7.57 -11.44 -2.12
N PRO A 98 8.33 -12.16 -1.26
CA PRO A 98 7.80 -12.63 0.02
C PRO A 98 7.43 -11.46 0.96
N GLN A 99 8.22 -10.39 0.96
CA GLN A 99 7.97 -9.21 1.80
C GLN A 99 6.74 -8.42 1.30
N LEU A 100 6.61 -8.27 -0.02
CA LEU A 100 5.44 -7.65 -0.65
C LEU A 100 4.17 -8.46 -0.34
N ALA A 101 4.23 -9.79 -0.46
CA ALA A 101 3.11 -10.68 -0.16
C ALA A 101 2.74 -10.72 1.33
N ALA A 102 3.70 -10.50 2.22
CA ALA A 102 3.50 -10.47 3.67
C ALA A 102 3.10 -9.08 4.21
N SER A 103 3.19 -8.02 3.41
CA SER A 103 2.89 -6.65 3.83
C SER A 103 1.44 -6.49 4.25
N ASN A 104 1.23 -5.90 5.43
CA ASN A 104 -0.11 -5.55 5.93
C ASN A 104 -0.58 -4.17 5.43
N LYS A 105 0.31 -3.36 4.82
CA LYS A 105 -0.04 -2.04 4.28
C LYS A 105 -0.69 -2.15 2.89
N LEU A 106 -0.36 -3.20 2.14
CA LEU A 106 -0.89 -3.44 0.80
C LEU A 106 -2.21 -4.21 0.86
N ARG A 107 -3.06 -3.99 -0.14
CA ARG A 107 -4.30 -4.74 -0.30
C ARG A 107 -3.99 -6.23 -0.56
N PRO A 108 -4.55 -7.19 0.20
CA PRO A 108 -4.30 -8.62 -0.04
C PRO A 108 -4.74 -9.10 -1.44
N ALA A 109 -5.74 -8.45 -2.02
CA ALA A 109 -6.24 -8.70 -3.37
C ALA A 109 -5.42 -8.01 -4.48
N ALA A 110 -4.40 -7.22 -4.15
CA ALA A 110 -3.54 -6.58 -5.13
C ALA A 110 -2.87 -7.65 -6.01
N LYS A 111 -2.87 -7.40 -7.31
CA LYS A 111 -2.32 -8.29 -8.34
C LYS A 111 -0.82 -8.08 -8.46
N LEU A 112 -0.07 -9.17 -8.44
CA LEU A 112 1.39 -9.16 -8.43
C LEU A 112 1.94 -9.52 -9.81
N TYR A 113 2.92 -8.75 -10.27
CA TYR A 113 3.60 -8.93 -11.55
C TYR A 113 5.11 -8.78 -11.38
N LEU A 114 5.86 -9.43 -12.27
CA LEU A 114 7.31 -9.23 -12.43
C LEU A 114 7.60 -8.56 -13.77
N ALA A 115 8.48 -7.57 -13.80
CA ALA A 115 8.90 -6.92 -15.05
C ALA A 115 10.44 -6.97 -15.18
N PRO A 116 11.00 -7.45 -16.31
CA PRO A 116 12.44 -7.37 -16.54
C PRO A 116 12.95 -5.93 -16.53
N VAL A 117 12.18 -5.04 -17.15
CA VAL A 117 12.37 -3.59 -17.17
C VAL A 117 11.03 -2.99 -16.75
N LEU A 118 11.07 -2.07 -15.77
CA LEU A 118 9.84 -1.40 -15.35
C LEU A 118 9.36 -0.45 -16.46
N PRO A 119 8.08 -0.54 -16.85
CA PRO A 119 7.46 0.44 -17.73
C PRO A 119 7.18 1.75 -16.98
N GLU A 120 6.77 2.78 -17.72
CA GLU A 120 6.25 4.00 -17.11
C GLU A 120 4.95 3.71 -16.34
N ALA A 121 4.78 4.36 -15.18
CA ALA A 121 3.66 4.09 -14.29
C ALA A 121 2.30 4.36 -14.95
N ALA A 122 2.21 5.42 -15.76
CA ALA A 122 0.99 5.79 -16.48
C ALA A 122 0.57 4.73 -17.53
N GLU A 123 1.52 4.24 -18.33
CA GLU A 123 1.24 3.20 -19.32
C GLU A 123 0.87 1.87 -18.66
N ALA A 124 1.57 1.51 -17.58
CA ALA A 124 1.33 0.28 -16.85
C ALA A 124 -0.04 0.26 -16.17
N VAL A 125 -0.47 1.35 -15.54
CA VAL A 125 -1.77 1.38 -14.87
C VAL A 125 -2.91 1.24 -15.89
N GLU A 126 -2.81 1.92 -17.03
CA GLU A 126 -3.81 1.83 -18.10
C GLU A 126 -3.88 0.41 -18.68
N PHE A 127 -2.73 -0.19 -18.99
CA PHE A 127 -2.67 -1.54 -19.54
C PHE A 127 -3.18 -2.59 -18.55
N LEU A 128 -2.77 -2.52 -17.29
CA LEU A 128 -3.14 -3.50 -16.27
C LEU A 128 -4.61 -3.36 -15.82
N ALA A 129 -5.20 -2.16 -15.91
CA ALA A 129 -6.63 -1.98 -15.73
C ALA A 129 -7.43 -2.71 -16.80
N ALA A 130 -6.99 -2.67 -18.06
CA ALA A 130 -7.63 -3.37 -19.18
C ALA A 130 -7.34 -4.89 -19.19
N HIS A 131 -6.14 -5.30 -18.76
CA HIS A 131 -5.68 -6.69 -18.79
C HIS A 131 -5.17 -7.14 -17.42
N PRO A 132 -6.06 -7.34 -16.44
CA PRO A 132 -5.60 -7.52 -15.08
C PRO A 132 -5.25 -9.00 -14.83
N GLY A 133 -4.07 -9.27 -14.26
CA GLY A 133 -3.59 -10.64 -13.98
C GLY A 133 -4.40 -11.41 -12.92
N ASN A 134 -4.02 -12.67 -12.71
CA ASN A 134 -4.80 -13.60 -11.88
C ASN A 134 -4.18 -13.91 -10.51
N LEU A 135 -2.91 -13.55 -10.31
CA LEU A 135 -2.17 -13.82 -9.09
C LEU A 135 -2.24 -12.63 -8.15
N THR A 136 -2.77 -12.84 -6.94
CA THR A 136 -2.86 -11.82 -5.89
C THR A 136 -1.77 -12.00 -4.84
N LEU A 137 -1.44 -10.94 -4.10
CA LEU A 137 -0.50 -11.00 -2.97
C LEU A 137 -0.89 -12.07 -1.94
N GLN A 138 -2.19 -12.21 -1.64
CA GLN A 138 -2.69 -13.26 -0.74
C GLN A 138 -2.41 -14.67 -1.29
N ARG A 139 -2.63 -14.90 -2.60
CA ARG A 139 -2.34 -16.22 -3.21
C ARG A 139 -0.85 -16.51 -3.25
N THR A 140 -0.03 -15.49 -3.54
CA THR A 140 1.44 -15.58 -3.45
C THR A 140 1.87 -15.93 -2.02
N ARG A 141 1.35 -15.23 -1.01
CA ARG A 141 1.64 -15.51 0.40
C ARG A 141 1.27 -16.94 0.78
N ALA A 142 0.08 -17.38 0.40
CA ALA A 142 -0.37 -18.75 0.65
C ALA A 142 0.56 -19.78 0.00
N ALA A 143 0.91 -19.60 -1.28
CA ALA A 143 1.83 -20.49 -1.99
C ALA A 143 3.18 -20.60 -1.27
N LEU A 144 3.77 -19.46 -0.88
CA LEU A 144 5.04 -19.41 -0.17
C LEU A 144 4.98 -20.10 1.20
N LEU A 145 3.90 -19.92 1.95
CA LEU A 145 3.69 -20.60 3.25
C LEU A 145 3.60 -22.11 3.12
N TYR A 146 3.06 -22.62 2.01
CA TYR A 146 3.03 -24.05 1.69
C TYR A 146 4.30 -24.55 0.99
N GLY A 147 5.36 -23.74 0.90
CA GLY A 147 6.62 -24.10 0.25
C GLY A 147 6.52 -24.26 -1.27
N ARG A 148 5.46 -23.72 -1.90
CA ARG A 148 5.30 -23.71 -3.36
C ARG A 148 5.86 -22.41 -3.93
N GLN A 149 6.52 -22.49 -5.08
CA GLN A 149 6.88 -21.30 -5.85
C GLN A 149 5.67 -20.84 -6.67
N PRO A 150 5.15 -19.62 -6.45
CA PRO A 150 4.07 -19.09 -7.26
C PRO A 150 4.59 -18.72 -8.65
N GLU A 151 3.84 -19.07 -9.69
CA GLU A 151 4.07 -18.58 -11.05
C GLU A 151 3.58 -17.14 -11.15
N VAL A 152 4.52 -16.20 -11.05
CA VAL A 152 4.22 -14.76 -11.10
C VAL A 152 4.15 -14.31 -12.55
N PRO A 153 3.02 -13.71 -13.01
CA PRO A 153 2.89 -13.18 -14.36
C PRO A 153 3.96 -12.12 -14.65
N ARG A 154 4.52 -12.16 -15.85
CA ARG A 154 5.55 -11.23 -16.32
C ARG A 154 4.96 -10.14 -17.19
N LEU A 155 5.22 -8.90 -16.84
CA LEU A 155 4.92 -7.73 -17.67
C LEU A 155 6.14 -7.43 -18.55
N LEU A 156 5.96 -7.53 -19.87
CA LEU A 156 7.00 -7.34 -20.87
C LEU A 156 6.73 -6.09 -21.69
N THR A 157 7.74 -5.24 -21.83
CA THR A 157 7.72 -4.10 -22.75
C THR A 157 8.28 -4.57 -24.10
N THR A 158 7.47 -4.47 -25.15
CA THR A 158 7.85 -4.86 -26.53
C THR A 158 7.68 -3.67 -27.48
N GLU A 159 8.19 -3.77 -28.71
CA GLU A 159 8.02 -2.72 -29.73
C GLU A 159 6.54 -2.41 -30.04
N GLY A 160 5.64 -3.37 -29.80
CA GLY A 160 4.18 -3.21 -29.94
C GLY A 160 3.46 -2.79 -28.65
N GLY A 161 4.19 -2.34 -27.62
CA GLY A 161 3.65 -1.96 -26.32
C GLY A 161 3.78 -3.04 -25.24
N LEU A 162 2.97 -2.91 -24.18
CA LEU A 162 3.00 -3.81 -23.02
C LEU A 162 2.29 -5.13 -23.31
N ARG A 163 2.83 -6.22 -22.76
CA ARG A 163 2.25 -7.56 -22.83
C ARG A 163 2.39 -8.29 -21.49
N LEU A 164 1.36 -9.04 -21.11
CA LEU A 164 1.42 -9.98 -20.00
C LEU A 164 1.74 -11.38 -20.50
N ALA A 165 2.77 -11.98 -19.95
CA ALA A 165 3.18 -13.36 -20.19
C ALA A 165 3.13 -14.13 -18.87
N GLY A 166 2.26 -15.14 -18.79
CA GLY A 166 2.07 -15.95 -17.58
C GLY A 166 0.83 -16.81 -17.66
#